data_AF-A0A2N2YIU1-F1
#
_entry.id   AF-A0A2N2YIU1-F1
#
_cell.length_a   1.000
_cell.length_b   1.000
_cell.length_c   1.000
_cell.angle_alpha   90.00
_cell.angle_beta   90.00
_cell.angle_gamma   90.00
#
_symmetry.space_group_name_H-M   'P 1'
#
loop_
_entity.id
_entity.type
_entity.pdbx_description
1 polymer ?
#
loop_
_entity_poly.entity_id
_entity_poly.type
_entity_poly.pdbx_seq_one_letter_code
_entity_poly.pdbx_strand_id
1 'polypeptide(L)'
;MKITMKKLNYLLIIFAISVISCTKTDDNVDNDFNFEIIPLNPTSEDEMKIVHTVCNYEQLKTLEINNFSILYQREFNSSMKQPCVIKNDTLILGKLQAGTYTYTYELIDISNHALSDPISYTKTGTFKIN
;
A
#
# COMPACT_ATOMS: atom_id res chain seq x y z
N MET A 1 -16.70 -74.75 0.28
CA MET A 1 -16.18 -73.61 -0.51
C MET A 1 -17.21 -72.48 -0.55
N LYS A 2 -17.02 -71.46 0.29
CA LYS A 2 -17.23 -70.02 0.02
C LYS A 2 -17.09 -69.26 1.34
N ILE A 3 -15.90 -68.70 1.51
CA ILE A 3 -15.59 -67.68 2.51
C ILE A 3 -16.10 -66.36 1.93
N THR A 4 -16.91 -65.61 2.68
CA THR A 4 -17.26 -64.24 2.31
C THR A 4 -16.90 -63.30 3.45
N MET A 5 -15.66 -62.80 3.38
CA MET A 5 -15.23 -61.58 4.07
C MET A 5 -16.02 -60.39 3.50
N LYS A 6 -16.66 -59.60 4.37
CA LYS A 6 -17.05 -58.23 4.01
C LYS A 6 -16.18 -57.24 4.78
N LYS A 7 -15.44 -56.49 3.97
CA LYS A 7 -14.54 -55.38 4.28
C LYS A 7 -15.33 -54.22 4.93
N LEU A 8 -14.78 -53.64 5.99
CA LEU A 8 -14.17 -52.29 6.02
C LEU A 8 -15.18 -51.16 5.71
N ASN A 9 -15.53 -50.36 6.72
CA ASN A 9 -16.14 -49.05 6.48
C ASN A 9 -15.72 -48.01 7.55
N TYR A 10 -14.89 -47.08 7.09
CA TYR A 10 -14.87 -45.64 7.32
C TYR A 10 -14.91 -45.07 8.75
N LEU A 11 -13.69 -44.78 9.23
CA LEU A 11 -13.19 -43.47 9.66
C LEU A 11 -14.26 -42.34 9.75
N LEU A 12 -14.58 -41.90 10.97
CA LEU A 12 -15.29 -40.66 11.26
C LEU A 12 -14.36 -39.77 12.10
N ILE A 13 -13.57 -38.95 11.41
CA ILE A 13 -12.78 -37.87 12.02
C ILE A 13 -13.74 -36.71 12.24
N ILE A 14 -14.12 -36.46 13.50
CA ILE A 14 -14.87 -35.27 13.90
C ILE A 14 -13.86 -34.13 13.97
N PHE A 15 -13.80 -33.32 12.91
CA PHE A 15 -13.05 -32.08 12.90
C PHE A 15 -13.88 -31.04 13.67
N ALA A 16 -13.59 -30.87 14.96
CA ALA A 16 -14.14 -29.79 15.76
C ALA A 16 -13.53 -28.46 15.28
N ILE A 17 -14.20 -27.81 14.34
CA ILE A 17 -13.84 -26.45 13.92
C ILE A 17 -14.28 -25.52 15.05
N SER A 18 -13.32 -25.13 15.87
CA SER A 18 -13.45 -24.05 16.83
C SER A 18 -13.81 -22.77 16.08
N VAL A 19 -15.03 -22.28 16.28
CA VAL A 19 -15.44 -20.92 15.94
C VAL A 19 -14.65 -19.94 16.81
N ILE A 20 -13.50 -19.49 16.29
CA ILE A 20 -12.83 -18.31 16.82
C ILE A 20 -13.67 -17.11 16.36
N SER A 21 -14.57 -16.66 17.23
CA SER A 21 -15.27 -15.40 17.07
C SER A 21 -14.24 -14.29 17.27
N CYS A 22 -13.78 -13.64 16.20
CA CYS A 22 -13.05 -12.38 16.32
C CYS A 22 -13.98 -11.34 16.96
N THR A 23 -13.71 -10.99 18.21
CA THR A 23 -14.26 -9.81 18.85
C THR A 23 -13.78 -8.59 18.08
N LYS A 24 -14.70 -7.81 17.52
CA LYS A 24 -14.39 -6.50 16.93
C LYS A 24 -13.82 -5.61 18.03
N THR A 25 -12.52 -5.37 17.97
CA THR A 25 -11.86 -4.30 18.71
C THR A 25 -12.05 -3.00 17.93
N ASP A 26 -12.67 -2.05 18.62
CA ASP A 26 -12.85 -0.63 18.32
C ASP A 26 -12.11 -0.07 17.09
N ASP A 27 -12.89 0.19 16.03
CA ASP A 27 -12.47 0.96 14.85
C ASP A 27 -12.38 2.46 15.20
N ASN A 28 -11.41 2.83 16.04
CA ASN A 28 -10.75 4.13 15.92
C ASN A 28 -9.40 3.90 15.24
N VAL A 29 -9.46 3.39 14.00
CA VAL A 29 -8.32 3.44 13.10
C VAL A 29 -8.24 4.90 12.63
N ASP A 30 -7.48 5.71 13.37
CA ASP A 30 -6.83 6.86 12.77
C ASP A 30 -6.07 6.31 11.56
N ASN A 31 -6.63 6.52 10.37
CA ASN A 31 -6.03 6.15 9.08
C ASN A 31 -4.84 7.09 8.82
N ASP A 32 -3.84 7.03 9.68
CA ASP A 32 -2.63 7.84 9.60
C ASP A 32 -1.71 7.22 8.54
N PHE A 33 -2.12 7.37 7.27
CA PHE A 33 -1.24 7.16 6.13
C PHE A 33 -0.13 8.23 6.21
N ASN A 34 0.91 7.90 6.96
CA ASN A 34 2.03 8.80 7.20
C ASN A 34 2.81 8.97 5.90
N PHE A 35 2.80 10.20 5.37
CA PHE A 35 3.62 10.66 4.26
C PHE A 35 4.59 11.71 4.79
N GLU A 36 5.87 11.39 4.79
CA GLU A 36 6.92 12.23 5.32
C GLU A 36 8.05 12.40 4.30
N ILE A 37 8.63 13.59 4.28
CA ILE A 37 9.84 13.90 3.52
C ILE A 37 10.96 14.08 4.53
N ILE A 38 12.05 13.33 4.34
CA ILE A 38 13.21 13.35 5.22
C ILE A 38 14.48 13.75 4.44
N PRO A 39 15.39 14.52 5.06
CA PRO A 39 15.28 15.13 6.39
C PRO A 39 14.33 16.35 6.40
N LEU A 40 13.82 16.71 7.59
CA LEU A 40 12.87 17.82 7.78
C LEU A 40 13.47 19.21 7.49
N ASN A 41 14.79 19.36 7.67
CA ASN A 41 15.53 20.59 7.37
C ASN A 41 16.64 20.29 6.37
N PRO A 42 16.29 20.02 5.10
CA PRO A 42 17.25 19.55 4.12
C PRO A 42 18.12 20.68 3.57
N THR A 43 19.34 20.29 3.22
CA THR A 43 20.32 21.06 2.45
C THR A 43 20.55 20.37 1.11
N SER A 44 21.15 21.06 0.13
CA SER A 44 21.45 20.46 -1.18
C SER A 44 22.42 19.27 -1.13
N GLU A 45 23.09 19.06 -0.01
CA GLU A 45 24.00 17.93 0.19
C GLU A 45 23.32 16.69 0.77
N ASP A 46 22.09 16.82 1.27
CA ASP A 46 21.37 15.73 1.91
C ASP A 46 20.74 14.78 0.88
N GLU A 47 20.69 13.49 1.22
CA GLU A 47 19.93 12.50 0.46
C GLU A 47 18.46 12.56 0.87
N MET A 48 17.63 13.07 -0.04
CA MET A 48 16.19 13.22 0.17
C MET A 48 15.48 11.88 0.02
N LYS A 49 14.51 11.62 0.91
CA LYS A 49 13.66 10.43 0.85
C LYS A 49 12.21 10.77 1.16
N ILE A 50 11.30 9.99 0.58
CA ILE A 50 9.89 9.95 0.93
C ILE A 50 9.67 8.68 1.73
N VAL A 51 9.15 8.80 2.95
CA VAL A 51 8.66 7.69 3.75
C VAL A 51 7.15 7.71 3.69
N HIS A 52 6.55 6.61 3.23
CA HIS A 52 5.11 6.53 3.05
C HIS A 52 4.56 5.21 3.58
N THR A 53 3.51 5.29 4.38
CA THR A 53 2.72 4.13 4.79
C THR A 53 1.72 3.81 3.68
N VAL A 54 1.79 2.61 3.10
CA VAL A 54 0.97 2.19 1.93
C VAL A 54 0.34 0.83 2.17
N CYS A 55 -0.67 0.46 1.41
CA CYS A 55 -1.11 -0.94 1.35
C CYS A 55 -0.10 -1.79 0.55
N ASN A 56 0.13 -3.03 0.95
CA ASN A 56 1.09 -3.95 0.31
C ASN A 56 0.78 -4.24 -1.18
N TYR A 57 -0.47 -4.11 -1.59
CA TYR A 57 -0.89 -4.28 -2.98
C TYR A 57 -0.68 -3.02 -3.82
N GLU A 58 -0.36 -1.87 -3.22
CA GLU A 58 -0.07 -0.65 -3.96
C GLU A 58 1.33 -0.72 -4.58
N GLN A 59 1.38 -0.47 -5.87
CA GLN A 59 2.62 -0.51 -6.64
C GLN A 59 3.05 0.88 -7.03
N LEU A 60 4.35 1.17 -6.91
CA LEU A 60 4.94 2.38 -7.46
C LEU A 60 4.84 2.31 -9.00
N LYS A 61 4.19 3.31 -9.59
CA LYS A 61 4.09 3.45 -11.04
C LYS A 61 5.08 4.47 -11.57
N THR A 62 5.08 5.66 -10.99
CA THR A 62 5.90 6.78 -11.46
C THR A 62 6.58 7.46 -10.28
N LEU A 63 7.87 7.76 -10.45
CA LEU A 63 8.59 8.72 -9.64
C LEU A 63 9.35 9.64 -10.60
N GLU A 64 8.85 10.86 -10.78
CA GLU A 64 9.43 11.84 -11.68
C GLU A 64 9.83 13.09 -10.90
N ILE A 65 11.03 13.59 -11.19
CA ILE A 65 11.57 14.81 -10.60
C ILE A 65 11.93 15.74 -11.74
N ASN A 66 11.13 16.79 -11.90
CA ASN A 66 11.25 17.75 -12.99
C ASN A 66 11.42 19.16 -12.41
N ASN A 67 12.63 19.71 -12.47
CA ASN A 67 13.00 20.98 -11.84
C ASN A 67 12.70 20.99 -10.34
N PHE A 68 11.63 21.69 -9.94
CA PHE A 68 11.14 21.83 -8.57
C PHE A 68 9.79 21.13 -8.36
N SER A 69 9.44 20.20 -9.23
CA SER A 69 8.22 19.40 -9.14
C SER A 69 8.57 17.92 -8.99
N ILE A 70 7.93 17.26 -8.02
CA ILE A 70 8.05 15.82 -7.79
C ILE A 70 6.67 15.19 -7.99
N LEU A 71 6.57 14.27 -8.94
CA LEU A 71 5.38 13.44 -9.12
C LEU A 71 5.66 12.03 -8.61
N TYR A 72 4.84 11.58 -7.68
CA TYR A 72 4.89 10.25 -7.09
C TYR A 72 3.53 9.58 -7.28
N GLN A 73 3.46 8.61 -8.20
CA GLN A 73 2.23 7.93 -8.54
C GLN A 73 2.30 6.46 -8.12
N ARG A 74 1.26 6.01 -7.43
CA ARG A 74 1.01 4.60 -7.15
C ARG A 74 -0.29 4.13 -7.80
N GLU A 75 -0.36 2.83 -8.03
CA GLU A 75 -1.55 2.18 -8.57
C GLU A 75 -1.99 1.04 -7.65
N PHE A 76 -3.30 0.82 -7.57
CA PHE A 76 -3.89 -0.37 -6.95
C PHE A 76 -5.10 -0.84 -7.74
N ASN A 77 -5.51 -2.09 -7.53
CA ASN A 77 -6.70 -2.64 -8.19
C ASN A 77 -7.76 -3.02 -7.16
N SER A 78 -8.78 -2.17 -7.00
CA SER A 78 -9.86 -2.42 -6.02
C SER A 78 -10.71 -3.66 -6.34
N SER A 79 -10.76 -4.11 -7.60
CA SER A 79 -11.49 -5.33 -8.01
C SER A 79 -10.91 -6.60 -7.38
N MET A 80 -9.65 -6.56 -6.91
CA MET A 80 -9.04 -7.70 -6.21
C MET A 80 -9.64 -7.93 -4.82
N LYS A 81 -10.36 -6.94 -4.26
CA LYS A 81 -11.01 -7.00 -2.92
C LYS A 81 -10.07 -7.48 -1.82
N GLN A 82 -8.78 -7.18 -1.94
CA GLN A 82 -7.78 -7.55 -0.94
C GLN A 82 -7.85 -6.59 0.25
N PRO A 83 -7.79 -7.09 1.49
CA PRO A 83 -7.65 -6.22 2.65
C PRO A 83 -6.31 -5.47 2.57
N CYS A 84 -6.30 -4.21 2.99
CA CYS A 84 -5.08 -3.42 3.08
C CYS A 84 -4.18 -3.97 4.20
N VAL A 85 -3.06 -4.59 3.82
CA VAL A 85 -1.98 -4.89 4.77
C VAL A 85 -0.98 -3.76 4.71
N ILE A 86 -0.89 -2.99 5.79
CA ILE A 86 -0.04 -1.81 5.88
C ILE A 86 1.44 -2.20 5.76
N LYS A 87 2.18 -1.42 4.97
CA LYS A 87 3.63 -1.52 4.79
C LYS A 87 4.23 -0.11 4.75
N ASN A 88 5.39 0.05 5.38
CA ASN A 88 6.20 1.25 5.19
C ASN A 88 7.05 1.10 3.93
N ASP A 89 6.95 2.08 3.05
CA ASP A 89 7.77 2.20 1.85
C ASP A 89 8.68 3.42 1.97
N THR A 90 9.89 3.30 1.43
CA THR A 90 10.86 4.39 1.44
C THR A 90 11.43 4.55 0.05
N LEU A 91 11.23 5.73 -0.53
CA LEU A 91 11.71 6.08 -1.85
C LEU A 91 12.84 7.09 -1.74
N ILE A 92 13.96 6.78 -2.38
CA ILE A 92 15.12 7.65 -2.41
C ILE A 92 14.96 8.61 -3.59
N LEU A 93 14.87 9.91 -3.31
CA LEU A 93 14.85 10.97 -4.32
C LEU A 93 16.27 11.38 -4.75
N GLY A 94 17.27 11.08 -3.91
CA GLY A 94 18.65 11.48 -4.11
C GLY A 94 18.93 12.90 -3.61
N LYS A 95 20.05 13.48 -4.04
CA LYS A 95 20.37 14.88 -3.75
C LYS A 95 19.59 15.81 -4.67
N LEU A 96 19.01 16.86 -4.11
CA LEU A 96 18.19 17.83 -4.82
C LEU A 96 18.80 19.24 -4.68
N GLN A 97 18.55 20.10 -5.66
CA GLN A 97 19.10 21.47 -5.65
C GLN A 97 18.40 22.33 -4.60
N ALA A 98 19.07 23.38 -4.11
CA ALA A 98 18.42 24.33 -3.20
C ALA A 98 17.23 25.02 -3.89
N GLY A 99 16.10 25.11 -3.19
CA GLY A 99 14.85 25.64 -3.73
C GLY A 99 13.61 25.09 -3.05
N THR A 100 12.45 25.59 -3.45
CA THR A 100 11.15 25.13 -2.96
C THR A 100 10.57 24.13 -3.93
N TYR A 101 10.39 22.89 -3.49
CA TYR A 101 9.78 21.83 -4.26
C TYR A 101 8.29 21.74 -3.98
N THR A 102 7.52 21.45 -5.02
CA THR A 102 6.13 20.99 -4.92
C THR A 102 6.12 19.50 -5.19
N TYR A 103 5.53 18.71 -4.30
CA TYR A 103 5.28 17.30 -4.55
C TYR A 103 3.80 17.05 -4.77
N THR A 104 3.51 16.09 -5.64
CA THR A 104 2.18 15.56 -5.90
C THR A 104 2.25 14.04 -5.73
N TYR A 105 1.48 13.52 -4.78
CA TYR A 105 1.19 12.11 -4.64
C TYR A 105 -0.14 11.80 -5.32
N GLU A 106 -0.16 10.76 -6.15
CA GLU A 106 -1.37 10.22 -6.77
C GLU A 106 -1.50 8.73 -6.48
N LEU A 107 -2.67 8.30 -6.01
CA LEU A 107 -3.04 6.90 -5.89
C LEU A 107 -4.18 6.61 -6.86
N ILE A 108 -3.94 5.74 -7.83
CA ILE A 108 -4.85 5.50 -8.94
C ILE A 108 -5.44 4.09 -8.85
N ASP A 109 -6.76 3.98 -8.86
CA ASP A 109 -7.44 2.69 -8.98
C ASP A 109 -7.51 2.25 -10.45
N ILE A 110 -6.83 1.16 -10.78
CA ILE A 110 -6.81 0.58 -12.12
C ILE A 110 -7.92 -0.47 -12.34
N SER A 111 -8.81 -0.67 -11.37
CA SER A 111 -9.90 -1.65 -11.44
C SER A 111 -10.85 -1.45 -12.62
N ASN A 112 -10.96 -0.22 -13.13
CA ASN A 112 -11.92 0.13 -14.15
C ASN A 112 -11.28 0.96 -15.28
N HIS A 113 -10.51 0.27 -16.14
CA HIS A 113 -9.95 0.83 -17.38
C HIS A 113 -11.01 1.36 -18.38
N ALA A 114 -12.31 1.15 -18.11
CA ALA A 114 -13.41 1.59 -18.97
C ALA A 114 -14.02 2.94 -18.56
N LEU A 115 -13.62 3.53 -17.42
CA LEU A 115 -13.99 4.90 -17.07
C LEU A 115 -13.10 5.88 -17.85
N SER A 116 -13.68 6.97 -18.35
CA SER A 116 -12.94 8.06 -18.99
C SER A 116 -11.91 8.69 -18.06
N ASP A 117 -12.19 8.64 -16.75
CA ASP A 117 -11.37 9.22 -15.70
C ASP A 117 -11.12 8.16 -14.62
N PRO A 118 -9.86 7.80 -14.31
CA PRO A 118 -9.58 6.86 -13.25
C PRO A 118 -9.89 7.49 -11.89
N ILE A 119 -10.44 6.70 -10.97
CA ILE A 119 -10.65 7.14 -9.59
C ILE A 119 -9.26 7.31 -8.97
N SER A 120 -8.94 8.54 -8.60
CA SER A 120 -7.64 8.89 -8.02
C SER A 120 -7.80 9.67 -6.73
N TYR A 121 -6.91 9.38 -5.78
CA TYR A 121 -6.67 10.23 -4.62
C TYR A 121 -5.39 11.03 -4.87
N THR A 122 -5.44 12.33 -4.64
CA THR A 122 -4.30 13.23 -4.85
C THR A 122 -3.99 14.00 -3.58
N LYS A 123 -2.71 14.06 -3.22
CA LYS A 123 -2.19 14.91 -2.14
C LYS A 123 -1.04 15.74 -2.68
N THR A 124 -1.11 17.05 -2.48
CA THR A 124 -0.04 17.98 -2.83
C THR A 124 0.55 18.63 -1.59
N GLY A 125 1.82 18.99 -1.67
CA GLY A 125 2.47 19.77 -0.63
C GLY A 125 3.76 20.37 -1.13
N THR A 126 4.43 21.11 -0.26
CA THR A 126 5.70 21.76 -0.58
C THR A 126 6.71 21.53 0.52
N PHE A 127 7.99 21.55 0.15
CA PHE A 127 9.10 21.58 1.10
C PHE A 127 10.24 22.41 0.52
N LYS A 128 11.12 22.91 1.40
CA LYS A 128 12.23 23.76 1.01
C LYS A 128 13.56 23.10 1.32
N ILE A 129 14.44 23.12 0.33
CA ILE A 129 15.85 22.76 0.46
C ILE A 129 16.65 24.06 0.58
N ASN A 130 17.44 24.13 1.65
CA ASN A 130 18.26 25.29 1.97
C ASN A 130 19.62 25.26 1.28
#